data_AF-A0A522TA35-F1
#
_entry.id   AF-A0A522TA35-F1
#
_cell.length_a   1.000
_cell.length_b   1.000
_cell.length_c   1.000
_cell.angle_alpha   90.00
_cell.angle_beta   90.00
_cell.angle_gamma   90.00
#
_symmetry.space_group_name_H-M   'P 1'
#
loop_
_entity.id
_entity.type
_entity.pdbx_description
1 polymer ?
#
loop_
_entity_poly.entity_id
_entity_poly.type
_entity_poly.pdbx_seq_one_letter_code
_entity_poly.pdbx_strand_id
1 'polypeptide(L)' 'GLINSGGESKGASDLAEVVRTAVINKRAGGQGLIVGRKAFQRPRKEGVALIQAIQDVYLDSSITIA' A
#
# COMPACT_ATOMS: atom_id res chain seq x y z
N GLY A 1 -9.08 14.17 -2.17
CA GLY A 1 -8.96 12.78 -2.63
C GLY A 1 -9.35 11.81 -1.55
N LEU A 2 -9.87 10.65 -1.92
CA LEU A 2 -10.15 9.56 -0.99
C LEU A 2 -8.85 8.83 -0.63
N ILE A 3 -8.58 8.64 0.65
CA ILE A 3 -7.43 7.88 1.15
C ILE A 3 -7.97 6.78 2.06
N ASN A 4 -7.66 5.53 1.73
CA ASN A 4 -8.21 4.37 2.43
C ASN A 4 -7.18 3.69 3.33
N SER A 5 -7.64 2.94 4.33
CA SER A 5 -6.77 2.16 5.21
C SER A 5 -6.08 1.01 4.45
N GLY A 6 -4.80 0.79 4.72
CA GLY A 6 -4.05 -0.37 4.23
C GLY A 6 -4.28 -1.66 5.02
N GLY A 7 -5.18 -1.63 6.01
CA GLY A 7 -5.56 -2.80 6.79
C GLY A 7 -4.58 -3.16 7.90
N GLU A 8 -4.87 -4.27 8.57
CA GLU A 8 -4.13 -4.79 9.72
C GLU A 8 -2.95 -5.68 9.35
N SER A 9 -1.93 -5.72 10.20
CA SER A 9 -0.70 -6.49 9.96
C SER A 9 -0.94 -7.99 10.19
N LYS A 10 -0.52 -8.80 9.23
CA LYS A 10 -0.55 -10.27 9.28
C LYS A 10 0.85 -10.90 9.19
N GLY A 11 1.90 -10.08 9.20
CA GLY A 11 3.29 -10.52 9.21
C GLY A 11 3.83 -10.74 7.79
N ALA A 12 4.24 -11.97 7.49
CA ALA A 12 4.99 -12.29 6.27
C ALA A 12 4.25 -11.94 4.96
N SER A 13 2.92 -11.97 4.94
CA SER A 13 2.12 -11.65 3.74
C SER A 13 1.90 -10.15 3.52
N ASP A 14 2.31 -9.29 4.47
CA ASP A 14 1.91 -7.88 4.48
C ASP A 14 2.34 -7.09 3.24
N LEU A 15 3.51 -7.41 2.67
CA LEU A 15 3.99 -6.73 1.47
C LEU A 15 3.07 -7.01 0.27
N ALA A 16 2.78 -8.29 0.00
CA ALA A 16 1.91 -8.69 -1.11
C ALA A 16 0.49 -8.16 -0.90
N GLU A 17 -0.03 -8.22 0.33
CA GLU A 17 -1.36 -7.72 0.67
C GLU A 17 -1.48 -6.20 0.49
N VAL A 18 -0.48 -5.43 0.92
CA VAL A 18 -0.56 -3.97 0.82
C VAL A 18 -0.46 -3.51 -0.63
N VAL A 19 0.38 -4.17 -1.44
CA VAL A 19 0.45 -3.91 -2.89
C VAL A 19 -0.88 -4.21 -3.54
N ARG A 20 -1.45 -5.41 -3.30
CA ARG A 20 -2.78 -5.76 -3.82
C ARG A 20 -3.84 -4.74 -3.43
N THR A 21 -3.85 -4.34 -2.16
CA THR A 21 -4.79 -3.33 -1.64
C THR A 21 -4.59 -1.98 -2.32
N ALA A 22 -3.35 -1.53 -2.49
CA ALA A 22 -3.03 -0.28 -3.15
C ALA A 22 -3.48 -0.27 -4.61
N VAL A 23 -3.28 -1.38 -5.34
CA VAL A 23 -3.71 -1.52 -6.74
C VAL A 23 -5.23 -1.41 -6.82
N ILE A 24 -5.95 -2.18 -6.01
CA ILE A 24 -7.42 -2.14 -5.95
C ILE A 24 -7.90 -0.72 -5.62
N ASN A 25 -7.28 -0.07 -4.62
CA ASN A 25 -7.65 1.27 -4.20
C ASN A 25 -7.45 2.31 -5.30
N LYS A 26 -6.30 2.29 -5.98
CA LYS A 26 -6.01 3.19 -7.09
C LYS A 26 -6.98 2.97 -8.25
N ARG A 27 -7.23 1.71 -8.61
CA ARG A 27 -8.19 1.35 -9.67
C ARG A 27 -9.61 1.81 -9.34
N ALA A 28 -9.96 1.90 -8.06
CA ALA A 28 -11.23 2.44 -7.59
C ALA A 28 -11.27 3.98 -7.46
N GLY A 29 -10.23 4.70 -7.91
CA GLY A 29 -10.15 6.17 -7.83
C GLY A 29 -9.60 6.72 -6.51
N GLY A 30 -9.08 5.86 -5.63
CA GLY A 30 -8.37 6.27 -4.42
C GLY A 30 -7.04 6.96 -4.74
N GLN A 31 -6.67 7.94 -3.92
CA GLN A 31 -5.49 8.81 -4.14
C GLN A 31 -4.34 8.51 -3.18
N GLY A 32 -4.52 7.53 -2.29
CA GLY A 32 -3.48 7.13 -1.34
C GLY A 32 -3.96 6.04 -0.39
N LEU A 33 -3.01 5.53 0.40
CA LEU A 33 -3.25 4.51 1.40
C LEU A 33 -2.67 4.93 2.76
N ILE A 34 -3.43 4.77 3.84
CA ILE A 34 -2.97 5.01 5.22
C ILE A 34 -2.37 3.71 5.77
N VAL A 35 -1.09 3.72 6.14
CA VAL A 35 -0.41 2.51 6.62
C VAL A 35 0.39 2.80 7.90
N GLY A 36 -0.10 2.26 9.01
CA GLY A 36 0.51 2.40 10.34
C GLY A 36 1.25 1.14 10.76
N ARG A 37 0.57 0.27 11.52
CA ARG A 37 1.12 -0.98 12.09
C ARG A 37 1.93 -1.81 11.08
N LYS A 38 1.39 -2.02 9.88
CA LYS A 38 2.11 -2.70 8.79
C LYS A 38 3.47 -2.04 8.52
N ALA A 39 3.60 -0.72 8.42
CA ALA A 39 4.89 -0.09 8.12
C ALA A 39 5.83 -0.02 9.34
N PHE A 40 5.31 0.23 10.54
CA PHE A 40 6.13 0.62 11.69
C PHE A 40 6.38 -0.47 12.74
N GLN A 41 5.64 -1.59 12.72
CA GLN A 41 5.83 -2.73 13.64
C GLN A 41 6.67 -3.85 13.01
N ARG A 42 7.76 -3.49 12.32
CA ARG A 42 8.72 -4.42 11.71
C ARG A 42 10.10 -3.76 11.60
N PRO A 43 11.16 -4.49 11.21
CA PRO A 43 12.47 -3.88 10.96
C PRO A 43 12.38 -2.71 9.98
N ARG A 44 13.07 -1.60 10.28
CA ARG A 44 12.98 -0.33 9.53
C ARG A 44 13.10 -0.52 8.01
N LYS A 45 14.04 -1.34 7.55
CA LYS A 45 14.26 -1.59 6.12
C LYS A 45 13.02 -2.20 5.45
N GLU A 46 12.35 -3.13 6.12
CA GLU A 46 11.12 -3.74 5.61
C GLU A 46 9.95 -2.75 5.62
N GLY A 47 9.86 -1.91 6.66
CA GLY A 47 8.84 -0.86 6.73
C GLY A 47 8.97 0.16 5.59
N VAL A 48 10.20 0.59 5.30
CA VAL A 48 10.51 1.48 4.17
C VAL A 48 10.16 0.82 2.84
N ALA A 49 10.57 -0.44 2.62
CA ALA A 49 10.24 -1.17 1.40
C ALA A 49 8.73 -1.30 1.18
N LEU A 50 7.97 -1.51 2.27
CA LEU A 50 6.52 -1.57 2.24
C LEU A 50 5.89 -0.24 1.81
N ILE A 51 6.38 0.89 2.34
CA ILE A 51 5.92 2.23 1.95
C ILE A 51 6.27 2.53 0.49
N GLN A 52 7.49 2.22 0.06
CA GLN A 52 7.95 2.42 -1.32
C GLN A 52 7.10 1.62 -2.31
N ALA A 53 6.80 0.35 -2.02
CA ALA A 53 5.97 -0.48 -2.89
C ALA A 53 4.55 0.11 -3.10
N ILE A 54 3.98 0.78 -2.09
CA ILE A 54 2.70 1.48 -2.24
C ILE A 54 2.88 2.72 -3.13
N GLN A 55 3.94 3.49 -2.92
CA GLN A 55 4.25 4.66 -3.74
C GLN A 55 4.42 4.28 -5.21
N ASP A 56 5.14 3.18 -5.49
CA ASP A 56 5.32 2.64 -6.83
C ASP A 56 3.97 2.36 -7.50
N VAL A 57 3.00 1.76 -6.78
CA VAL A 57 1.64 1.56 -7.30
C VAL A 57 0.96 2.87 -7.68
N TYR A 58 1.06 3.93 -6.85
CA TYR A 58 0.44 5.22 -7.17
C TYR A 58 1.15 5.98 -8.28
N LEU A 59 2.46 5.81 -8.42
CA LEU A 59 3.28 6.42 -9.47
C LEU A 59 3.21 5.66 -10.81
N ASP A 60 2.86 4.37 -10.80
CA ASP A 60 2.74 3.55 -12.02
C ASP A 60 1.53 3.97 -12.88
N SER A 61 1.79 4.63 -14.00
CA SER A 61 0.76 5.11 -14.93
C SER A 61 -0.01 3.99 -15.64
N SER A 62 0.49 2.74 -15.65
CA SER A 62 -0.23 1.61 -16.23
C SER A 62 -1.42 1.15 -15.39
N ILE A 63 -1.43 1.49 -14.09
CA ILE A 63 -2.52 1.20 -13.18
C ILE A 63 -3.54 2.32 -13.27
N THR A 64 -4.47 2.18 -14.21
CA THR A 64 -5.55 3.16 -14.44
C THR A 64 -6.75 2.92 -13.53
N ILE A 65 -7.62 3.92 -13.45
CA ILE A 65 -8.98 3.72 -12.92
C ILE A 65 -9.71 2.71 -13.82
N ALA A 66 -10.49 1.82 -13.21
CA ALA A 66 -11.26 0.77 -13.89
C ALA A 66 -12.59 1.27 -14.44
#